data_AF-A0A838DAS8-F1
#
_entry.id   AF-A0A838DAS8-F1
#
_cell.length_a   1.000
_cell.length_b   1.000
_cell.length_c   1.000
_cell.angle_alpha   90.00
_cell.angle_beta   90.00
_cell.angle_gamma   90.00
#
_symmetry.space_group_name_H-M   'P 1'
#
loop_
_entity.id
_entity.type
_entity.pdbx_description
1 polymer ?
#
loop_
_entity_poly.entity_id
_entity_poly.type
_entity_poly.pdbx_seq_one_letter_code
_entity_poly.pdbx_strand_id
1 'polypeptide(L)'
;MQRPTPWLTLVVLLLGLLLLREPRFQDWDDLFLRWLLKHSQPHGAPVPLTVVEIGRDPLMDTRSADEPSVGSPTGSDAGFSPLEFALFLQAALEFKPEVIALENILRWRERDKDQEQVFLDQAMRVPKLMVAAELTASPDPDDPGAEVRGFTQVKGKRGDLPEFSGISRRPSEDIRLVSTLGYVNLPEEVASDIRVPLLFLYRGEVIPSFPLQALLLWLGITPGEVKVEMGSHLELPDGRRIPIARDGTMSIHPQAGQRARRMTLNELLLATQHRGQAKETTSEQLDLAKQIVFARTPSNPLAPPDIFTATLANLQGGIHLRRMSKVFDCVVLLLAAGAIGLARRIDRSDLILIGIAISAAYCLTALAVISQWHVWLPGTLPLAAVWLCICTALIFRTRDEAGVATVTIPPPIH
;
A
#
# COMPACT_ATOMS: atom_id res chain seq x y z
N MET A 1 -45.75 22.56 -15.11
CA MET A 1 -44.95 21.33 -14.86
C MET A 1 -44.08 21.05 -16.08
N GLN A 2 -42.82 21.50 -16.10
CA GLN A 2 -41.86 21.11 -17.15
C GLN A 2 -41.48 19.65 -16.93
N ARG A 3 -41.77 18.78 -17.90
CA ARG A 3 -41.39 17.37 -17.84
C ARG A 3 -39.86 17.28 -17.95
N PRO A 4 -39.16 16.52 -17.08
CA PRO A 4 -37.76 16.20 -17.32
C PRO A 4 -37.68 15.54 -18.69
N THR A 5 -36.94 16.14 -19.61
CA THR A 5 -36.78 15.62 -20.96
C THR A 5 -36.07 14.27 -20.85
N PRO A 6 -36.71 13.13 -21.19
CA PRO A 6 -36.14 11.79 -21.01
C PRO A 6 -34.81 11.61 -21.77
N TRP A 7 -34.59 12.44 -22.79
CA TRP A 7 -33.34 12.57 -23.51
C TRP A 7 -32.17 12.98 -22.59
N LEU A 8 -32.37 13.96 -21.71
CA LEU A 8 -31.29 14.49 -20.87
C LEU A 8 -30.90 13.52 -19.77
N THR A 9 -31.86 12.82 -19.18
CA THR A 9 -31.57 11.72 -18.25
C THR A 9 -30.79 10.59 -18.92
N LEU A 10 -31.12 10.28 -20.19
CA LEU A 10 -30.43 9.27 -20.98
C LEU A 10 -28.99 9.68 -21.32
N VAL A 11 -28.75 10.96 -21.67
CA VAL A 11 -27.41 11.49 -21.92
C VAL A 11 -26.54 11.42 -20.66
N VAL A 12 -27.06 11.79 -19.49
CA VAL A 12 -26.28 11.72 -18.23
C VAL A 12 -25.96 10.27 -17.85
N LEU A 13 -26.91 9.35 -18.04
CA LEU A 13 -26.66 7.91 -17.79
C LEU A 13 -25.61 7.34 -18.75
N LEU A 14 -25.68 7.66 -20.04
CA LEU A 14 -24.71 7.19 -21.03
C LEU A 14 -23.32 7.78 -20.79
N LEU A 15 -23.22 9.07 -20.46
CA LEU A 15 -21.93 9.67 -20.13
C LEU A 15 -21.37 9.08 -18.84
N GLY A 16 -22.20 8.86 -17.81
CA GLY A 16 -21.83 8.18 -16.58
C GLY A 16 -21.30 6.76 -16.81
N LEU A 17 -21.96 5.99 -17.68
CA LEU A 17 -21.52 4.66 -18.10
C LEU A 17 -20.20 4.71 -18.87
N LEU A 18 -19.98 5.74 -19.68
CA LEU A 18 -18.73 5.94 -20.40
C LEU A 18 -17.58 6.28 -19.43
N LEU A 19 -17.83 7.14 -18.44
CA LEU A 19 -16.89 7.46 -17.36
C LEU A 19 -16.48 6.20 -16.57
N LEU A 20 -17.43 5.29 -16.32
CA LEU A 20 -17.18 4.00 -15.64
C LEU A 20 -16.27 3.04 -16.42
N ARG A 21 -16.20 3.17 -17.75
CA ARG A 21 -15.47 2.25 -18.62
C ARG A 21 -14.08 2.76 -18.98
N GLU A 22 -13.87 4.06 -18.90
CA GLU A 22 -12.65 4.69 -19.39
C GLU A 22 -11.51 4.58 -18.34
N PRO A 23 -10.38 3.93 -18.66
CA PRO A 23 -9.32 3.62 -17.70
C PRO A 23 -8.68 4.87 -17.09
N ARG A 24 -8.71 6.00 -17.80
CA ARG A 24 -8.17 7.29 -17.31
C ARG A 24 -8.85 7.79 -16.04
N PHE A 25 -10.11 7.45 -15.78
CA PHE A 25 -10.77 7.85 -14.53
C PHE A 25 -10.33 6.99 -13.34
N GLN A 26 -9.77 5.82 -13.59
CA GLN A 26 -9.19 5.01 -12.53
C GLN A 26 -7.95 5.70 -11.92
N ASP A 27 -7.15 6.37 -12.74
CA ASP A 27 -5.99 7.16 -12.28
C ASP A 27 -6.42 8.34 -11.39
N TRP A 28 -7.52 9.00 -11.74
CA TRP A 28 -8.10 10.08 -10.94
C TRP A 28 -8.70 9.57 -9.62
N ASP A 29 -9.32 8.39 -9.62
CA ASP A 29 -9.77 7.75 -8.39
C ASP A 29 -8.58 7.38 -7.49
N ASP A 30 -7.46 6.92 -8.05
CA ASP A 30 -6.24 6.65 -7.30
C ASP A 30 -5.63 7.94 -6.72
N LEU A 31 -5.65 9.05 -7.47
CA LEU A 31 -5.25 10.37 -6.95
C LEU A 31 -6.15 10.83 -5.79
N PHE A 32 -7.46 10.65 -5.92
CA PHE A 32 -8.41 10.96 -4.86
C PHE A 32 -8.19 10.06 -3.64
N LEU A 33 -7.94 8.77 -3.84
CA LEU A 33 -7.61 7.83 -2.77
C LEU A 33 -6.31 8.23 -2.06
N ARG A 34 -5.25 8.60 -2.80
CA ARG A 34 -4.02 9.14 -2.21
C ARG A 34 -4.30 10.39 -1.38
N TRP A 35 -5.13 11.30 -1.87
CA TRP A 35 -5.54 12.49 -1.12
C TRP A 35 -6.28 12.11 0.17
N LEU A 36 -7.24 11.17 0.11
CA LEU A 36 -7.95 10.68 1.28
C LEU A 36 -6.99 10.08 2.31
N LEU A 37 -6.14 9.14 1.88
CA LEU A 37 -5.19 8.44 2.75
C LEU A 37 -4.12 9.35 3.36
N LYS A 38 -3.78 10.44 2.68
CA LYS A 38 -2.87 11.46 3.21
C LYS A 38 -3.51 12.24 4.36
N HIS A 39 -4.82 12.45 4.33
CA HIS A 39 -5.55 13.27 5.31
C HIS A 39 -6.33 12.43 6.33
N SER A 40 -6.45 11.12 6.15
CA SER A 40 -7.01 10.21 7.15
C SER A 40 -5.91 9.69 8.08
N GLN A 41 -6.19 9.68 9.38
CA GLN A 41 -5.34 8.98 10.35
C GLN A 41 -5.77 7.51 10.45
N PRO A 42 -4.82 6.56 10.44
CA PRO A 42 -5.13 5.15 10.62
C PRO A 42 -5.59 4.91 12.06
N HIS A 43 -6.90 4.68 12.26
CA HIS A 43 -7.46 4.37 13.58
C HIS A 43 -7.32 2.88 13.91
N GLY A 44 -6.99 2.56 15.16
CA GLY A 44 -7.02 1.20 15.69
C GLY A 44 -5.96 0.92 16.74
N ALA A 45 -6.01 -0.28 17.34
CA ALA A 45 -5.04 -0.74 18.33
C ALA A 45 -3.60 -0.80 17.74
N PRO A 46 -2.56 -0.65 18.58
CA PRO A 46 -1.18 -0.88 18.13
C PRO A 46 -1.05 -2.27 17.50
N VAL A 47 -0.28 -2.36 16.42
CA VAL A 47 -0.09 -3.61 15.68
C VAL A 47 1.06 -4.39 16.35
N PRO A 48 1.03 -5.75 16.41
CA PRO A 48 2.14 -6.59 16.89
C PRO A 48 3.33 -6.61 15.91
N LEU A 49 3.83 -5.42 15.58
CA LEU A 49 4.98 -5.13 14.73
C LEU A 49 5.92 -4.21 15.50
N THR A 50 7.16 -4.64 15.66
CA THR A 50 8.24 -3.80 16.15
C THR A 50 9.25 -3.59 15.03
N VAL A 51 9.46 -2.33 14.65
CA VAL A 51 10.44 -1.91 13.65
C VAL A 51 11.70 -1.47 14.38
N VAL A 52 12.83 -2.07 14.01
CA VAL A 52 14.15 -1.75 14.56
C VAL A 52 15.01 -1.15 13.45
N GLU A 53 15.43 0.09 13.66
CA GLU A 53 16.29 0.81 12.73
C GLU A 53 17.76 0.52 13.08
N ILE A 54 18.47 -0.12 12.15
CA ILE A 54 19.87 -0.56 12.24
C ILE A 54 20.72 0.29 11.29
N GLY A 55 21.62 1.10 11.83
CA GLY A 55 22.53 1.93 11.07
C GLY A 55 22.61 3.36 11.62
N ARG A 56 23.47 4.19 11.03
CA ARG A 56 23.66 5.59 11.46
C ARG A 56 22.52 6.47 10.97
N ASP A 57 22.12 7.44 11.80
CA ASP A 57 21.20 8.49 11.39
C ASP A 57 21.77 9.26 10.18
N PRO A 58 21.10 9.24 9.02
CA PRO A 58 21.58 9.93 7.81
C PRO A 58 21.61 11.46 7.94
N LEU A 59 21.07 12.03 9.03
CA LEU A 59 21.24 13.45 9.38
C LEU A 59 22.71 13.83 9.60
N MET A 60 23.56 12.88 9.97
CA MET A 60 25.00 13.11 10.17
C MET A 60 25.81 13.14 8.86
N ASP A 61 25.28 12.64 7.74
CA ASP A 61 25.99 12.54 6.45
C ASP A 61 25.81 13.78 5.55
N THR A 62 25.01 14.78 5.97
CA THR A 62 24.80 16.03 5.22
C THR A 62 26.05 16.93 5.09
N ARG A 63 27.23 16.48 5.52
CA ARG A 63 28.50 17.24 5.46
C ARG A 63 29.52 16.70 4.44
N SER A 64 29.20 15.66 3.68
CA SER A 64 30.16 15.01 2.77
C SER A 64 29.66 14.85 1.32
N ALA A 65 28.66 15.65 0.92
CA ALA A 65 28.02 15.56 -0.39
C ALA A 65 28.51 16.61 -1.40
N ASP A 66 29.77 17.05 -1.32
CA ASP A 66 30.42 17.87 -2.35
C ASP A 66 31.68 17.16 -2.88
N GLU A 67 31.49 16.09 -3.65
CA GLU A 67 32.36 15.76 -4.80
C GLU A 67 31.74 14.62 -5.63
N PRO A 68 31.34 14.87 -6.89
CA PRO A 68 30.83 13.83 -7.76
C PRO A 68 32.02 13.04 -8.34
N SER A 69 32.34 11.90 -7.72
CA SER A 69 33.30 10.96 -8.30
C SER A 69 32.66 10.23 -9.49
N VAL A 70 33.02 10.69 -10.68
CA VAL A 70 32.74 10.04 -11.97
C VAL A 70 33.48 8.69 -11.99
N GLY A 71 32.74 7.58 -11.89
CA GLY A 71 33.30 6.25 -12.14
C GLY A 71 32.86 5.07 -11.25
N SER A 72 31.76 5.15 -10.50
CA SER A 72 31.27 3.98 -9.73
C SER A 72 30.06 3.32 -10.41
N PRO A 73 30.07 1.99 -10.63
CA PRO A 73 28.92 1.28 -11.16
C PRO A 73 27.80 1.21 -10.11
N THR A 74 26.56 1.23 -10.57
CA THR A 74 25.34 0.75 -9.90
C THR A 74 25.58 -0.30 -8.81
N GLY A 75 25.11 -0.07 -7.58
CA GLY A 75 25.06 -1.12 -6.57
C GLY A 75 25.08 -0.60 -5.14
N SER A 76 24.10 -1.03 -4.36
CA SER A 76 23.93 -0.82 -2.92
C SER A 76 25.04 -1.49 -2.08
N ASP A 77 26.28 -1.05 -2.23
CA ASP A 77 27.43 -1.54 -1.45
C ASP A 77 27.74 -0.60 -0.27
N ALA A 78 26.70 0.07 0.25
CA ALA A 78 26.76 0.80 1.51
C ALA A 78 26.99 -0.22 2.64
N GLY A 79 28.21 -0.21 3.19
CA GLY A 79 28.71 -1.23 4.10
C GLY A 79 27.90 -1.35 5.38
N PHE A 80 27.04 -2.35 5.44
CA PHE A 80 26.40 -2.81 6.67
C PHE A 80 27.43 -3.62 7.49
N SER A 81 27.65 -3.26 8.75
CA SER A 81 28.56 -4.04 9.61
C SER A 81 27.88 -5.34 10.04
N PRO A 82 28.47 -6.53 9.80
CA PRO A 82 27.93 -7.79 10.30
C PRO A 82 27.74 -7.78 11.82
N LEU A 83 28.62 -7.07 12.52
CA LEU A 83 28.58 -6.92 13.97
C LEU A 83 27.32 -6.16 14.46
N GLU A 84 26.87 -5.12 13.75
CA GLU A 84 25.65 -4.39 14.12
C GLU A 84 24.42 -5.31 14.02
N PHE A 85 24.35 -6.14 12.97
CA PHE A 85 23.30 -7.14 12.81
C PHE A 85 23.41 -8.26 13.85
N ALA A 86 24.63 -8.67 14.23
CA ALA A 86 24.83 -9.64 15.29
C ALA A 86 24.37 -9.11 16.66
N LEU A 87 24.72 -7.86 16.98
CA LEU A 87 24.27 -7.18 18.20
C LEU A 87 22.75 -7.01 18.22
N PHE A 88 22.15 -6.66 17.08
CA PHE A 88 20.71 -6.62 16.93
C PHE A 88 20.08 -7.98 17.25
N LEU A 89 20.55 -9.07 16.63
CA LEU A 89 20.02 -10.41 16.88
C LEU A 89 20.17 -10.80 18.34
N GLN A 90 21.35 -10.58 18.92
CA GLN A 90 21.61 -10.85 20.33
C GLN A 90 20.60 -10.12 21.23
N ALA A 91 20.36 -8.83 20.98
CA ALA A 91 19.46 -8.02 21.78
C ALA A 91 17.99 -8.42 21.59
N ALA A 92 17.58 -8.66 20.35
CA ALA A 92 16.22 -9.11 20.02
C ALA A 92 15.92 -10.47 20.67
N LEU A 93 16.86 -11.41 20.63
CA LEU A 93 16.72 -12.76 21.19
C LEU A 93 16.40 -12.78 22.69
N GLU A 94 16.82 -11.77 23.46
CA GLU A 94 16.45 -11.67 24.88
C GLU A 94 14.94 -11.58 25.09
N PHE A 95 14.23 -11.02 24.11
CA PHE A 95 12.77 -10.88 24.11
C PHE A 95 12.05 -12.06 23.44
N LYS A 96 12.78 -13.08 22.99
CA LYS A 96 12.26 -14.32 22.38
C LYS A 96 11.24 -14.06 21.25
N PRO A 97 11.57 -13.25 20.24
CA PRO A 97 10.65 -12.92 19.17
C PRO A 97 10.27 -14.17 18.38
N GLU A 98 9.05 -14.18 17.84
CA GLU A 98 8.57 -15.30 17.03
C GLU A 98 9.21 -15.30 15.64
N VAL A 99 9.32 -14.12 15.02
CA VAL A 99 9.94 -13.93 13.71
C VAL A 99 10.82 -12.70 13.72
N ILE A 100 12.02 -12.84 13.17
CA ILE A 100 12.90 -11.72 12.84
C ILE A 100 12.98 -11.61 11.31
N ALA A 101 12.64 -10.45 10.77
CA ALA A 101 12.65 -10.17 9.34
C ALA A 101 13.63 -9.03 9.04
N LEU A 102 14.61 -9.29 8.17
CA LEU A 102 15.64 -8.33 7.77
C LEU A 102 15.37 -7.83 6.34
N GLU A 103 15.08 -6.54 6.19
CA GLU A 103 14.84 -5.89 4.89
C GLU A 103 16.11 -5.85 4.01
N ASN A 104 17.28 -5.84 4.65
CA ASN A 104 18.55 -5.72 3.97
C ASN A 104 18.97 -7.05 3.33
N ILE A 105 19.47 -6.98 2.10
CA ILE A 105 20.10 -8.14 1.45
C ILE A 105 21.50 -8.29 2.03
N LEU A 106 21.66 -9.26 2.94
CA LEU A 106 22.90 -9.46 3.68
C LEU A 106 23.96 -10.15 2.83
N ARG A 107 24.82 -9.34 2.20
CA ARG A 107 26.00 -9.81 1.48
C ARG A 107 27.21 -9.00 1.92
N TRP A 108 28.09 -9.62 2.70
CA TRP A 108 29.27 -8.97 3.24
C TRP A 108 30.52 -9.28 2.41
N ARG A 109 31.55 -8.45 2.59
CA ARG A 109 32.83 -8.61 1.90
C ARG A 109 33.61 -9.73 2.57
N GLU A 110 34.48 -10.38 1.80
CA GLU A 110 35.27 -11.52 2.28
C GLU A 110 36.17 -11.19 3.49
N ARG A 111 36.59 -9.92 3.61
CA ARG A 111 37.37 -9.42 4.76
C ARG A 111 36.58 -9.39 6.08
N ASP A 112 35.25 -9.39 6.01
CA ASP A 112 34.36 -9.26 7.17
C ASP A 112 33.81 -10.64 7.60
N LYS A 113 34.33 -11.74 7.04
CA LYS A 113 33.91 -13.13 7.31
C LYS A 113 33.97 -13.51 8.80
N ASP A 114 34.98 -13.05 9.53
CA ASP A 114 35.10 -13.33 10.97
C ASP A 114 33.93 -12.70 11.76
N GLN A 115 33.43 -11.55 11.33
CA GLN A 115 32.26 -10.89 11.94
C GLN A 115 30.95 -11.52 11.47
N GLU A 116 30.88 -11.95 10.20
CA GLU A 116 29.76 -12.74 9.66
C GLU A 116 29.56 -14.02 10.46
N GLN A 117 30.63 -14.69 10.90
CA GLN A 117 30.51 -15.87 11.75
C GLN A 117 29.80 -15.56 13.09
N VAL A 118 30.10 -14.42 13.72
CA VAL A 118 29.42 -14.00 14.96
C VAL A 118 27.93 -13.76 14.70
N PHE A 119 27.58 -13.18 13.54
CA PHE A 119 26.19 -13.05 13.13
C PHE A 119 25.53 -14.41 12.93
N LEU A 120 26.17 -15.34 12.21
CA LEU A 120 25.65 -16.69 11.95
C LEU A 120 25.38 -17.45 13.25
N ASP A 121 26.28 -17.34 14.22
CA ASP A 121 26.11 -17.96 15.54
C ASP A 121 24.86 -17.43 16.27
N GLN A 122 24.54 -16.15 16.14
CA GLN A 122 23.28 -15.60 16.67
C GLN A 122 22.08 -15.98 15.80
N ALA A 123 22.21 -15.97 14.47
CA ALA A 123 21.17 -16.31 13.51
C ALA A 123 20.64 -17.73 13.72
N MET A 124 21.52 -18.70 13.99
CA MET A 124 21.15 -20.09 14.30
C MET A 124 20.27 -20.22 15.56
N ARG A 125 20.27 -19.22 16.45
CA ARG A 125 19.46 -19.21 17.67
C ARG A 125 18.08 -18.59 17.45
N VAL A 126 17.86 -17.94 16.30
CA VAL A 126 16.59 -17.30 15.96
C VAL A 126 15.58 -18.37 15.54
N PRO A 127 14.37 -18.43 16.15
CA PRO A 127 13.38 -19.46 15.82
C PRO A 127 12.97 -19.45 14.33
N LYS A 128 12.71 -18.26 13.79
CA LYS A 128 12.33 -18.03 12.40
C LYS A 128 13.02 -16.75 11.91
N LEU A 129 14.09 -16.91 11.13
CA LEU A 129 14.80 -15.81 10.51
C LEU A 129 14.39 -15.66 9.04
N MET A 130 14.03 -14.45 8.64
CA MET A 130 13.77 -14.10 7.24
C MET A 130 14.74 -13.01 6.77
N VAL A 131 15.32 -13.20 5.60
CA VAL A 131 16.28 -12.25 5.00
C VAL A 131 15.84 -11.89 3.58
N ALA A 132 16.05 -10.63 3.21
CA ALA A 132 15.70 -10.14 1.89
C ALA A 132 16.54 -10.73 0.76
N ALA A 133 15.89 -10.92 -0.38
CA ALA A 133 16.48 -11.20 -1.68
C ALA A 133 15.74 -10.39 -2.76
N GLU A 134 16.35 -10.24 -3.92
CA GLU A 134 15.78 -9.50 -5.05
C GLU A 134 15.72 -10.37 -6.30
N LEU A 135 14.57 -10.36 -6.95
CA LEU A 135 14.30 -11.02 -8.23
C LEU A 135 14.73 -10.14 -9.40
N THR A 136 15.03 -10.77 -10.54
CA THR A 136 15.32 -10.09 -11.80
C THR A 136 14.63 -10.79 -12.98
N ALA A 137 14.26 -10.01 -13.98
CA ALA A 137 13.76 -10.53 -15.27
C ALA A 137 14.90 -10.96 -16.22
N SER A 138 16.15 -10.57 -15.91
CA SER A 138 17.36 -10.88 -16.66
C SER A 138 18.29 -11.74 -15.80
N PRO A 139 18.03 -13.05 -15.68
CA PRO A 139 18.88 -13.97 -14.93
C PRO A 139 20.26 -14.05 -15.58
N ASP A 140 21.27 -14.26 -14.73
CA ASP A 140 22.56 -14.74 -15.18
C ASP A 140 22.39 -16.16 -15.75
N PRO A 141 22.76 -16.42 -17.02
CA PRO A 141 22.62 -17.74 -17.64
C PRO A 141 23.43 -18.83 -16.91
N ASP A 142 24.46 -18.45 -16.14
CA ASP A 142 25.34 -19.37 -15.43
C ASP A 142 24.89 -19.66 -13.99
N ASP A 143 23.86 -18.98 -13.47
CA ASP A 143 23.32 -19.24 -12.13
C ASP A 143 22.19 -20.30 -12.19
N PRO A 144 22.38 -21.51 -11.64
CA PRO A 144 21.32 -22.50 -11.50
C PRO A 144 20.28 -21.95 -10.51
N GLY A 145 19.31 -21.18 -11.04
CA GLY A 145 18.43 -20.38 -10.20
C GLY A 145 17.73 -21.21 -9.11
N ALA A 146 17.63 -20.62 -7.92
CA ALA A 146 17.21 -21.29 -6.71
C ALA A 146 15.76 -21.79 -6.80
N GLU A 147 15.50 -22.97 -6.22
CA GLU A 147 14.14 -23.45 -6.01
C GLU A 147 13.46 -22.61 -4.93
N VAL A 148 12.44 -21.87 -5.35
CA VAL A 148 11.61 -21.04 -4.47
C VAL A 148 10.29 -21.75 -4.27
N ARG A 149 9.85 -21.90 -3.01
CA ARG A 149 8.57 -22.54 -2.73
C ARG A 149 7.41 -21.61 -3.08
N GLY A 150 6.75 -21.88 -4.19
CA GLY A 150 5.52 -21.20 -4.58
C GLY A 150 4.25 -21.68 -3.87
N PHE A 151 3.16 -20.95 -4.11
CA PHE A 151 1.80 -21.36 -3.77
C PHE A 151 1.35 -22.51 -4.66
N THR A 152 0.86 -23.59 -4.06
CA THR A 152 0.38 -24.75 -4.82
C THR A 152 -1.09 -24.62 -5.23
N GLN A 153 -1.89 -23.85 -4.48
CA GLN A 153 -3.34 -23.70 -4.68
C GLN A 153 -3.70 -22.36 -5.32
N VAL A 154 -3.36 -22.18 -6.60
CA VAL A 154 -3.62 -20.94 -7.34
C VAL A 154 -4.76 -21.12 -8.36
N LYS A 155 -5.79 -20.30 -8.26
CA LYS A 155 -6.91 -20.19 -9.21
C LYS A 155 -6.93 -18.84 -9.91
N GLY A 156 -7.25 -18.85 -11.20
CA GLY A 156 -7.38 -17.64 -12.03
C GLY A 156 -6.18 -17.42 -12.95
N LYS A 157 -6.21 -16.30 -13.69
CA LYS A 157 -5.19 -15.94 -14.68
C LYS A 157 -3.93 -15.41 -13.97
N ARG A 158 -2.76 -15.97 -14.28
CA ARG A 158 -1.46 -15.58 -13.69
C ARG A 158 -0.71 -14.50 -14.47
N GLY A 159 -1.04 -14.33 -15.75
CA GLY A 159 -0.27 -13.46 -16.67
C GLY A 159 -0.41 -11.96 -16.44
N ASP A 160 -1.12 -11.54 -15.38
CA ASP A 160 -1.19 -10.12 -14.98
C ASP A 160 -0.22 -9.83 -13.82
N LEU A 161 0.46 -10.84 -13.25
CA LEU A 161 1.44 -10.70 -12.17
C LEU A 161 2.80 -10.21 -12.71
N PRO A 162 3.59 -9.48 -11.90
CA PRO A 162 4.98 -9.20 -12.22
C PRO A 162 5.79 -10.48 -12.36
N GLU A 163 6.42 -10.66 -13.52
CA GLU A 163 7.16 -11.88 -13.88
C GLU A 163 8.67 -11.68 -13.72
N PHE A 164 9.31 -12.67 -13.10
CA PHE A 164 10.75 -12.75 -12.91
C PHE A 164 11.25 -14.15 -13.25
N SER A 165 12.50 -14.24 -13.69
CA SER A 165 13.12 -15.48 -14.17
C SER A 165 14.44 -15.79 -13.45
N GLY A 166 14.99 -14.83 -12.69
CA GLY A 166 16.22 -14.95 -11.91
C GLY A 166 16.17 -14.25 -10.54
N ILE A 167 17.26 -14.38 -9.80
CA ILE A 167 17.51 -13.68 -8.53
C ILE A 167 18.78 -12.84 -8.74
N SER A 168 18.68 -11.51 -8.67
CA SER A 168 19.82 -10.60 -8.89
C SER A 168 20.72 -10.53 -7.66
N ARG A 169 20.10 -10.31 -6.49
CA ARG A 169 20.79 -10.14 -5.22
C ARG A 169 20.22 -11.11 -4.20
N ARG A 170 21.10 -11.87 -3.57
CA ARG A 170 20.76 -12.83 -2.51
C ARG A 170 21.81 -12.81 -1.42
N PRO A 171 21.45 -13.23 -0.19
CA PRO A 171 22.42 -13.39 0.89
C PRO A 171 23.49 -14.44 0.58
N SER A 172 24.59 -14.42 1.37
CA SER A 172 25.60 -15.47 1.33
C SER A 172 24.99 -16.84 1.61
N GLU A 173 25.60 -17.90 1.06
CA GLU A 173 25.07 -19.26 1.14
C GLU A 173 24.80 -19.71 2.58
N ASP A 174 25.74 -19.42 3.49
CA ASP A 174 25.63 -19.76 4.91
C ASP A 174 24.40 -19.10 5.57
N ILE A 175 24.12 -17.84 5.25
CA ILE A 175 22.94 -17.13 5.75
C ILE A 175 21.66 -17.77 5.18
N ARG A 176 21.65 -18.20 3.92
CA ARG A 176 20.46 -18.85 3.32
C ARG A 176 20.15 -20.20 3.95
N LEU A 177 21.14 -20.91 4.47
CA LEU A 177 20.92 -22.20 5.13
C LEU A 177 20.18 -22.05 6.46
N VAL A 178 20.34 -20.91 7.13
CA VAL A 178 19.74 -20.62 8.45
C VAL A 178 18.54 -19.67 8.37
N SER A 179 18.14 -19.26 7.16
CA SER A 179 17.06 -18.28 6.97
C SER A 179 16.11 -18.64 5.83
N THR A 180 14.92 -18.05 5.88
CA THR A 180 13.96 -18.06 4.78
C THR A 180 14.12 -16.79 3.94
N LEU A 181 14.07 -16.91 2.61
CA LEU A 181 14.17 -15.75 1.73
C LEU A 181 12.81 -15.04 1.60
N GLY A 182 12.83 -13.71 1.63
CA GLY A 182 11.70 -12.85 1.29
C GLY A 182 12.07 -11.89 0.16
N TYR A 183 11.18 -11.69 -0.82
CA TYR A 183 11.50 -10.90 -2.02
C TYR A 183 11.05 -9.45 -1.91
N VAL A 184 12.00 -8.51 -1.96
CA VAL A 184 11.77 -7.06 -1.75
C VAL A 184 11.49 -6.28 -3.03
N ASN A 185 11.12 -6.96 -4.11
CA ASN A 185 10.86 -6.32 -5.39
C ASN A 185 9.66 -5.36 -5.34
N LEU A 186 9.84 -4.16 -5.90
CA LEU A 186 8.79 -3.14 -6.08
C LEU A 186 8.80 -2.68 -7.55
N PRO A 187 8.20 -3.46 -8.48
CA PRO A 187 8.16 -3.13 -9.90
C PRO A 187 7.40 -1.83 -10.13
N GLU A 188 8.02 -0.87 -10.84
CA GLU A 188 7.47 0.48 -11.06
C GLU A 188 6.14 0.45 -11.82
N GLU A 189 5.86 -0.61 -12.59
CA GLU A 189 4.60 -0.71 -13.35
C GLU A 189 3.38 -0.91 -12.45
N VAL A 190 3.56 -1.49 -11.26
CA VAL A 190 2.45 -1.97 -10.42
C VAL A 190 2.54 -1.44 -8.98
N ALA A 191 3.75 -1.25 -8.47
CA ALA A 191 3.97 -0.78 -7.11
C ALA A 191 3.81 0.75 -7.02
N SER A 192 3.16 1.21 -5.96
CA SER A 192 3.07 2.62 -5.59
C SER A 192 3.00 2.77 -4.07
N ASP A 193 3.00 4.01 -3.59
CA ASP A 193 2.82 4.35 -2.17
C ASP A 193 1.56 3.74 -1.52
N ILE A 194 0.53 3.46 -2.33
CA ILE A 194 -0.75 2.90 -1.89
C ILE A 194 -1.01 1.47 -2.39
N ARG A 195 -0.19 0.93 -3.31
CA ARG A 195 -0.36 -0.43 -3.86
C ARG A 195 0.95 -1.19 -3.77
N VAL A 196 0.92 -2.33 -3.08
CA VAL A 196 2.12 -3.13 -2.85
C VAL A 196 1.91 -4.53 -3.39
N PRO A 197 2.86 -5.07 -4.18
CA PRO A 197 2.77 -6.44 -4.64
C PRO A 197 2.90 -7.42 -3.47
N LEU A 198 1.92 -8.33 -3.38
CA LEU A 198 1.97 -9.44 -2.45
C LEU A 198 2.42 -10.74 -3.13
N LEU A 199 2.29 -10.81 -4.46
CA LEU A 199 2.55 -11.99 -5.26
C LEU A 199 3.45 -11.64 -6.45
N PHE A 200 4.38 -12.53 -6.75
CA PHE A 200 5.19 -12.48 -7.96
C PHE A 200 5.05 -13.79 -8.74
N LEU A 201 5.29 -13.74 -10.04
CA LEU A 201 5.43 -14.93 -10.87
C LEU A 201 6.93 -15.20 -11.06
N TYR A 202 7.42 -16.31 -10.53
CA TYR A 202 8.80 -16.76 -10.69
C TYR A 202 8.83 -18.10 -11.39
N ARG A 203 9.37 -18.15 -12.61
CA ARG A 203 9.48 -19.38 -13.42
C ARG A 203 8.16 -20.15 -13.55
N GLY A 204 7.04 -19.44 -13.65
CA GLY A 204 5.69 -20.01 -13.78
C GLY A 204 5.00 -20.36 -12.45
N GLU A 205 5.71 -20.29 -11.33
CA GLU A 205 5.16 -20.44 -9.98
C GLU A 205 4.82 -19.10 -9.35
N VAL A 206 3.72 -19.05 -8.60
CA VAL A 206 3.35 -17.83 -7.85
C VAL A 206 4.05 -17.89 -6.51
N ILE A 207 4.86 -16.89 -6.20
CA ILE A 207 5.63 -16.81 -4.97
C ILE A 207 5.21 -15.59 -4.13
N PRO A 208 5.36 -15.64 -2.80
CA PRO A 208 5.05 -14.52 -1.92
C PRO A 208 6.11 -13.41 -2.01
N SER A 209 5.68 -12.16 -1.88
CA SER A 209 6.59 -11.05 -1.62
C SER A 209 7.08 -11.05 -0.17
N PHE A 210 8.10 -10.24 0.13
CA PHE A 210 8.68 -10.10 1.46
C PHE A 210 7.64 -9.90 2.59
N PRO A 211 6.73 -8.92 2.52
CA PRO A 211 5.75 -8.72 3.60
C PRO A 211 4.75 -9.86 3.73
N LEU A 212 4.36 -10.51 2.63
CA LEU A 212 3.48 -11.69 2.69
C LEU A 212 4.21 -12.88 3.32
N GLN A 213 5.46 -13.13 2.93
CA GLN A 213 6.29 -14.20 3.48
C GLN A 213 6.52 -14.01 4.99
N ALA A 214 6.79 -12.78 5.44
CA ALA A 214 6.91 -12.46 6.86
C ALA A 214 5.64 -12.81 7.65
N LEU A 215 4.47 -12.47 7.09
CA LEU A 215 3.18 -12.78 7.70
C LEU A 215 2.95 -14.30 7.78
N LEU A 216 3.22 -15.03 6.69
CA LEU A 216 3.07 -16.49 6.66
C LEU A 216 3.98 -17.18 7.67
N LEU A 217 5.24 -16.75 7.76
CA LEU A 217 6.20 -17.25 8.77
C LEU A 217 5.71 -16.98 10.19
N TRP A 218 5.18 -15.77 10.44
CA TRP A 218 4.64 -15.40 11.75
C TRP A 218 3.44 -16.24 12.12
N LEU A 219 2.51 -16.46 11.20
CA LEU A 219 1.36 -17.34 11.42
C LEU A 219 1.70 -18.84 11.42
N GLY A 220 2.94 -19.21 11.04
CA GLY A 220 3.35 -20.60 10.91
C GLY A 220 2.69 -21.34 9.75
N ILE A 221 2.25 -20.62 8.72
CA ILE A 221 1.54 -21.15 7.56
C ILE A 221 2.52 -21.37 6.41
N THR A 222 2.44 -22.53 5.76
CA THR A 222 3.23 -22.77 4.55
C THR A 222 2.52 -22.26 3.29
N PRO A 223 3.25 -21.83 2.23
CA PRO A 223 2.62 -21.42 0.96
C PRO A 223 1.70 -22.49 0.34
N GLY A 224 1.88 -23.77 0.66
CA GLY A 224 1.02 -24.84 0.17
C GLY A 224 -0.39 -24.87 0.77
N GLU A 225 -0.59 -24.23 1.93
CA GLU A 225 -1.86 -24.19 2.64
C GLU A 225 -2.73 -22.99 2.24
N VAL A 226 -2.12 -21.98 1.61
CA VAL A 226 -2.81 -20.74 1.22
C VAL A 226 -3.50 -20.93 -0.12
N LYS A 227 -4.78 -20.59 -0.18
CA LYS A 227 -5.55 -20.58 -1.42
C LYS A 227 -5.49 -19.20 -2.04
N VAL A 228 -5.02 -19.13 -3.28
CA VAL A 228 -4.88 -17.87 -4.01
C VAL A 228 -5.96 -17.80 -5.08
N GLU A 229 -6.88 -16.85 -4.95
CA GLU A 229 -7.88 -16.54 -5.98
C GLU A 229 -7.55 -15.19 -6.62
N MET A 230 -6.88 -15.24 -7.78
CA MET A 230 -6.36 -14.06 -8.48
C MET A 230 -7.44 -13.01 -8.74
N GLY A 231 -7.17 -11.76 -8.37
CA GLY A 231 -8.11 -10.65 -8.52
C GLY A 231 -9.24 -10.62 -7.50
N SER A 232 -9.18 -11.46 -6.46
CA SER A 232 -10.15 -11.40 -5.36
C SER A 232 -9.48 -11.40 -3.98
N HIS A 233 -8.85 -12.50 -3.57
CA HIS A 233 -8.30 -12.66 -2.23
C HIS A 233 -7.32 -13.84 -2.12
N LEU A 234 -6.48 -13.78 -1.09
CA LEU A 234 -5.77 -14.90 -0.48
C LEU A 234 -6.60 -15.38 0.70
N GLU A 235 -6.92 -16.68 0.74
CA GLU A 235 -7.58 -17.32 1.88
C GLU A 235 -6.54 -18.12 2.67
N LEU A 236 -6.35 -17.71 3.91
CA LEU A 236 -5.47 -18.36 4.88
C LEU A 236 -6.22 -19.53 5.57
N PRO A 237 -5.51 -20.52 6.14
CA PRO A 237 -6.13 -21.67 6.81
C PRO A 237 -6.98 -21.30 8.04
N ASP A 238 -6.71 -20.15 8.65
CA ASP A 238 -7.48 -19.58 9.77
C ASP A 238 -8.82 -18.93 9.30
N GLY A 239 -9.11 -18.95 8.00
CA GLY A 239 -10.28 -18.32 7.40
C GLY A 239 -10.12 -16.82 7.11
N ARG A 240 -8.96 -16.23 7.42
CA ARG A 240 -8.68 -14.83 7.13
C ARG A 240 -8.52 -14.63 5.61
N ARG A 241 -9.07 -13.52 5.11
CA ARG A 241 -9.07 -13.17 3.68
C ARG A 241 -8.36 -11.86 3.42
N ILE A 242 -7.23 -11.93 2.73
CA ILE A 242 -6.44 -10.76 2.32
C ILE A 242 -6.83 -10.42 0.88
N PRO A 243 -7.44 -9.26 0.59
CA PRO A 243 -7.82 -8.93 -0.77
C PRO A 243 -6.59 -8.67 -1.64
N ILE A 244 -6.65 -9.17 -2.87
CA ILE A 244 -5.61 -8.96 -3.89
C ILE A 244 -6.26 -8.52 -5.20
N ALA A 245 -5.61 -7.61 -5.90
CA ALA A 245 -5.95 -7.24 -7.26
C ALA A 245 -5.45 -8.30 -8.27
N ARG A 246 -5.81 -8.12 -9.54
CA ARG A 246 -5.45 -9.09 -10.61
C ARG A 246 -3.96 -9.15 -10.86
N ASP A 247 -3.28 -8.04 -10.64
CA ASP A 247 -1.84 -7.85 -10.72
C ASP A 247 -1.10 -8.35 -9.45
N GLY A 248 -1.81 -8.96 -8.50
CA GLY A 248 -1.23 -9.48 -7.27
C GLY A 248 -0.90 -8.40 -6.23
N THR A 249 -1.35 -7.16 -6.42
CA THR A 249 -1.17 -6.09 -5.44
C THR A 249 -2.27 -6.02 -4.40
N MET A 250 -1.93 -5.47 -3.23
CA MET A 250 -2.87 -5.08 -2.19
C MET A 250 -2.81 -3.57 -1.98
N SER A 251 -3.98 -2.96 -1.84
CA SER A 251 -4.09 -1.55 -1.44
C SER A 251 -3.80 -1.38 0.06
N ILE A 252 -2.86 -0.52 0.40
CA ILE A 252 -2.41 -0.27 1.77
C ILE A 252 -2.70 1.16 2.21
N HIS A 253 -2.92 1.36 3.52
CA HIS A 253 -2.83 2.67 4.11
C HIS A 253 -1.35 3.00 4.40
N PRO A 254 -0.73 4.01 3.75
CA PRO A 254 0.71 4.28 3.87
C PRO A 254 1.10 4.68 5.30
N GLN A 255 0.23 5.38 6.02
CA GLN A 255 0.49 5.75 7.41
C GLN A 255 0.26 4.62 8.43
N ALA A 256 -0.22 3.43 8.02
CA ALA A 256 -0.48 2.34 8.97
C ALA A 256 0.79 1.92 9.73
N GLY A 257 1.97 2.11 9.13
CA GLY A 257 3.25 1.88 9.77
C GLY A 257 3.53 2.74 11.00
N GLN A 258 2.78 3.83 11.22
CA GLN A 258 2.86 4.64 12.44
C GLN A 258 2.26 3.92 13.66
N ARG A 259 1.44 2.88 13.44
CA ARG A 259 0.88 2.05 14.52
C ARG A 259 1.82 0.94 15.00
N ALA A 260 2.93 0.74 14.29
CA ALA A 260 3.99 -0.16 14.70
C ALA A 260 4.89 0.55 15.72
N ARG A 261 5.43 -0.22 16.68
CA ARG A 261 6.44 0.32 17.60
C ARG A 261 7.72 0.53 16.80
N ARG A 262 8.32 1.72 16.88
CA ARG A 262 9.62 2.02 16.29
C ARG A 262 10.65 2.16 17.39
N MET A 263 11.82 1.60 17.17
CA MET A 263 12.98 1.81 18.03
C MET A 263 14.28 1.77 17.23
N THR A 264 15.29 2.45 17.72
CA THR A 264 16.65 2.33 17.17
C THR A 264 17.36 1.12 17.77
N LEU A 265 18.44 0.65 17.13
CA LEU A 265 19.30 -0.38 17.71
C LEU A 265 19.81 -0.01 19.11
N ASN A 266 20.14 1.26 19.34
CA ASN A 266 20.61 1.76 20.63
C ASN A 266 19.53 1.66 21.71
N GLU A 267 18.29 1.98 21.37
CA GLU A 267 17.14 1.85 22.29
C GLU A 267 16.86 0.39 22.62
N LEU A 268 16.98 -0.52 21.65
CA LEU A 268 16.85 -1.96 21.87
C LEU A 268 17.95 -2.47 22.83
N LEU A 269 19.20 -2.07 22.60
CA LEU A 269 20.34 -2.42 23.46
C LEU A 269 20.22 -1.82 24.87
N LEU A 270 19.65 -0.63 25.00
CA LEU A 270 19.37 -0.02 26.30
C LEU A 270 18.24 -0.78 27.01
N ALA A 271 17.20 -1.19 26.28
CA ALA A 271 16.09 -1.97 26.81
C ALA A 271 16.52 -3.35 27.33
N THR A 272 17.46 -4.01 26.66
CA THR A 272 18.05 -5.27 27.15
C THR A 272 18.83 -5.08 28.44
N GLN A 273 19.69 -4.06 28.51
CA GLN A 273 20.46 -3.74 29.71
C GLN A 273 19.56 -3.46 30.93
N HIS A 274 18.49 -2.68 30.75
CA HIS A 274 17.55 -2.39 31.83
C HIS A 274 16.80 -3.65 32.30
N ARG A 275 16.49 -4.58 31.39
CA ARG A 275 15.86 -5.85 31.75
C ARG A 275 16.77 -6.75 32.59
N GLY A 276 18.07 -6.74 32.32
CA GLY A 276 19.06 -7.44 33.14
C GLY A 276 19.19 -6.89 34.56
N GLN A 277 18.88 -5.61 34.77
CA GLN A 277 18.99 -4.92 36.07
C GLN A 277 17.66 -4.87 36.84
N ALA A 278 16.52 -4.80 36.16
CA ALA A 278 15.20 -4.71 36.78
C ALA A 278 14.60 -6.12 37.01
N LYS A 279 14.80 -6.63 38.22
CA LYS A 279 13.97 -7.73 38.74
C LYS A 279 12.56 -7.18 39.02
N GLU A 280 11.61 -7.55 38.16
CA GLU A 280 10.17 -7.65 38.45
C GLU A 280 9.39 -6.39 38.91
N THR A 281 9.69 -5.18 38.42
CA THR A 281 8.82 -4.02 38.68
C THR A 281 8.15 -3.47 37.43
N THR A 282 6.88 -3.85 37.29
CA THR A 282 5.75 -3.13 36.69
C THR A 282 6.10 -1.89 35.86
N SER A 283 6.49 -2.13 34.61
CA SER A 283 6.38 -1.16 33.51
C SER A 283 5.89 -1.93 32.30
N GLU A 284 5.28 -1.25 31.34
CA GLU A 284 4.82 -1.80 30.07
C GLU A 284 6.00 -2.42 29.30
N GLN A 285 6.40 -3.61 29.74
CA GLN A 285 7.65 -4.26 29.40
C GLN A 285 7.56 -4.62 27.93
N LEU A 286 8.61 -4.31 27.18
CA LEU A 286 8.71 -4.58 25.76
C LEU A 286 8.48 -6.08 25.50
N ASP A 287 7.25 -6.47 25.16
CA ASP A 287 6.88 -7.85 24.88
C ASP A 287 6.94 -8.10 23.38
N LEU A 288 8.09 -8.60 22.92
CA LEU A 288 8.32 -8.99 21.52
C LEU A 288 7.94 -10.46 21.26
N ALA A 289 7.54 -11.22 22.28
CA ALA A 289 7.49 -12.69 22.19
C ALA A 289 6.44 -13.22 21.19
N LYS A 290 5.48 -12.37 20.79
CA LYS A 290 4.41 -12.69 19.82
C LYS A 290 4.37 -11.72 18.64
N GLN A 291 5.44 -10.97 18.42
CA GLN A 291 5.51 -9.93 17.41
C GLN A 291 6.48 -10.29 16.30
N ILE A 292 6.27 -9.69 15.13
CA ILE A 292 7.31 -9.63 14.09
C ILE A 292 8.28 -8.53 14.49
N VAL A 293 9.55 -8.86 14.62
CA VAL A 293 10.63 -7.87 14.75
C VAL A 293 11.19 -7.64 13.34
N PHE A 294 10.83 -6.49 12.77
CA PHE A 294 11.26 -6.08 11.44
C PHE A 294 12.46 -5.15 11.57
N ALA A 295 13.62 -5.59 11.10
CA ALA A 295 14.84 -4.81 11.13
C ALA A 295 15.17 -4.25 9.75
N ARG A 296 15.54 -2.98 9.73
CA ARG A 296 15.86 -2.26 8.49
C ARG A 296 16.93 -1.21 8.71
N THR A 297 17.61 -0.81 7.64
CA THR A 297 18.45 0.39 7.66
C THR A 297 17.70 1.58 7.10
N PRO A 298 17.67 2.73 7.80
CA PRO A 298 17.06 3.94 7.27
C PRO A 298 17.83 4.39 6.04
N SER A 299 17.20 4.31 4.87
CA SER A 299 17.78 4.80 3.62
C SER A 299 17.73 6.33 3.52
N ASN A 300 16.73 6.98 4.15
CA ASN A 300 16.57 8.44 4.31
C ASN A 300 15.38 8.73 5.26
N PRO A 301 15.46 9.61 6.29
CA PRO A 301 14.34 9.90 7.19
C PRO A 301 13.30 10.84 6.56
N LEU A 302 13.65 11.45 5.42
CA LEU A 302 12.77 12.27 4.58
C LEU A 302 12.12 11.46 3.45
N ALA A 303 12.43 10.16 3.33
CA ALA A 303 11.78 9.30 2.36
C ALA A 303 10.28 9.12 2.68
N PRO A 304 9.44 8.85 1.66
CA PRO A 304 8.04 8.52 1.87
C PRO A 304 7.84 7.38 2.88
N PRO A 305 6.64 7.28 3.48
CA PRO A 305 6.33 6.27 4.48
C PRO A 305 6.74 4.88 4.02
N ASP A 306 7.47 4.20 4.89
CA ASP A 306 8.03 2.88 4.64
C ASP A 306 6.96 1.89 4.19
N ILE A 307 7.05 1.51 2.92
CA ILE A 307 6.07 0.69 2.22
C ILE A 307 5.98 -0.70 2.85
N PHE A 308 7.10 -1.31 3.26
CA PHE A 308 7.10 -2.64 3.86
C PHE A 308 6.56 -2.63 5.28
N THR A 309 6.98 -1.66 6.10
CA THR A 309 6.41 -1.47 7.44
C THR A 309 4.90 -1.21 7.36
N ALA A 310 4.46 -0.33 6.46
CA ALA A 310 3.04 -0.05 6.25
C ALA A 310 2.29 -1.31 5.80
N THR A 311 2.85 -2.10 4.89
CA THR A 311 2.23 -3.33 4.41
C THR A 311 2.08 -4.37 5.52
N LEU A 312 3.14 -4.62 6.29
CA LEU A 312 3.10 -5.51 7.46
C LEU A 312 2.07 -5.04 8.48
N ALA A 313 2.01 -3.74 8.74
CA ALA A 313 1.02 -3.16 9.65
C ALA A 313 -0.42 -3.35 9.17
N ASN A 314 -0.69 -3.17 7.87
CA ASN A 314 -2.01 -3.43 7.29
C ASN A 314 -2.37 -4.93 7.37
N LEU A 315 -1.43 -5.82 7.04
CA LEU A 315 -1.62 -7.27 7.05
C LEU A 315 -1.90 -7.82 8.46
N GLN A 316 -1.08 -7.47 9.44
CA GLN A 316 -1.26 -7.91 10.83
C GLN A 316 -2.48 -7.25 11.48
N GLY A 317 -2.72 -5.96 11.18
CA GLY A 317 -3.88 -5.22 11.67
C GLY A 317 -5.21 -5.61 11.02
N GLY A 318 -5.21 -6.44 9.97
CA GLY A 318 -6.41 -6.81 9.21
C GLY A 318 -7.07 -5.61 8.51
N ILE A 319 -6.30 -4.55 8.28
CA ILE A 319 -6.77 -3.34 7.64
C ILE A 319 -6.64 -3.54 6.14
N HIS A 320 -7.77 -3.73 5.49
CA HIS A 320 -7.80 -3.95 4.06
C HIS A 320 -8.66 -2.89 3.42
N LEU A 321 -8.03 -2.01 2.63
CA LEU A 321 -8.75 -1.00 1.86
C LEU A 321 -9.60 -1.69 0.80
N ARG A 322 -10.92 -1.60 0.95
CA ARG A 322 -11.87 -2.15 -0.01
C ARG A 322 -12.58 -1.02 -0.75
N ARG A 323 -12.63 -1.12 -2.08
CA ARG A 323 -13.48 -0.22 -2.88
C ARG A 323 -14.94 -0.52 -2.56
N MET A 324 -15.76 0.52 -2.39
CA MET A 324 -17.20 0.36 -2.26
C MET A 324 -17.80 -0.33 -3.50
N SER A 325 -18.84 -1.15 -3.30
CA SER A 325 -19.44 -1.97 -4.34
C SER A 325 -19.83 -1.16 -5.59
N LYS A 326 -19.73 -1.77 -6.78
CA LYS A 326 -20.21 -1.19 -8.05
C LYS A 326 -21.70 -0.81 -8.02
N VAL A 327 -22.47 -1.38 -7.08
CA VAL A 327 -23.87 -0.99 -6.85
C VAL A 327 -23.98 0.47 -6.41
N PHE A 328 -23.00 0.98 -5.65
CA PHE A 328 -22.95 2.37 -5.23
C PHE A 328 -22.85 3.30 -6.45
N ASP A 329 -21.99 2.96 -7.41
CA ASP A 329 -21.83 3.71 -8.67
C ASP A 329 -23.18 3.85 -9.40
N CYS A 330 -23.96 2.76 -9.47
CA CYS A 330 -25.29 2.78 -10.08
C CYS A 330 -26.28 3.67 -9.30
N VAL A 331 -26.29 3.60 -7.98
CA VAL A 331 -27.20 4.41 -7.14
C VAL A 331 -26.88 5.90 -7.29
N VAL A 332 -25.59 6.28 -7.29
CA VAL A 332 -25.16 7.67 -7.51
C VAL A 332 -25.61 8.19 -8.87
N LEU A 333 -25.47 7.40 -9.93
CA LEU A 333 -25.94 7.79 -11.27
C LEU A 333 -27.46 7.99 -11.32
N LEU A 334 -28.24 7.13 -10.65
CA LEU A 334 -29.70 7.27 -10.59
C LEU A 334 -30.11 8.52 -9.81
N LEU A 335 -29.46 8.80 -8.68
CA LEU A 335 -29.69 10.01 -7.90
C LEU A 335 -29.35 11.28 -8.70
N ALA A 336 -28.22 11.27 -9.40
CA ALA A 336 -27.82 12.36 -10.29
C ALA A 336 -28.87 12.58 -11.40
N ALA A 337 -29.33 11.51 -12.06
CA ALA A 337 -30.35 11.59 -13.10
C ALA A 337 -31.68 12.16 -12.58
N GLY A 338 -32.10 11.78 -11.36
CA GLY A 338 -33.29 12.35 -10.71
C GLY A 338 -33.13 13.82 -10.32
N ALA A 339 -31.93 14.22 -9.89
CA ALA A 339 -31.63 15.57 -9.43
C ALA A 339 -31.68 16.63 -10.55
N ILE A 340 -31.49 16.25 -11.82
CA ILE A 340 -31.56 17.16 -12.99
C ILE A 340 -32.90 17.90 -13.04
N GLY A 341 -34.01 17.24 -12.66
CA GLY A 341 -35.34 17.84 -12.68
C GLY A 341 -35.53 18.94 -11.63
N LEU A 342 -34.88 18.79 -10.46
CA LEU A 342 -34.89 19.80 -9.40
C LEU A 342 -33.90 20.93 -9.67
N ALA A 343 -32.71 20.59 -10.16
CA ALA A 343 -31.61 21.53 -10.44
C ALA A 343 -32.03 22.68 -11.38
N ARG A 344 -32.94 22.42 -12.35
CA ARG A 344 -33.42 23.46 -13.28
C ARG A 344 -34.24 24.57 -12.62
N ARG A 345 -34.78 24.34 -11.42
CA ARG A 345 -35.65 25.30 -10.72
C ARG A 345 -34.88 26.29 -9.85
N ILE A 346 -33.59 26.08 -9.66
CA ILE A 346 -32.74 26.83 -8.71
C ILE A 346 -31.94 27.88 -9.49
N ASP A 347 -31.70 29.05 -8.90
CA ASP A 347 -30.94 30.14 -9.53
C ASP A 347 -29.45 29.82 -9.72
N ARG A 348 -28.80 30.50 -10.68
CA ARG A 348 -27.44 30.13 -11.15
C ARG A 348 -26.39 30.24 -10.03
N SER A 349 -26.45 31.28 -9.21
CA SER A 349 -25.56 31.47 -8.05
C SER A 349 -25.74 30.34 -7.03
N ASP A 350 -26.99 30.02 -6.73
CA ASP A 350 -27.35 29.06 -5.71
C ASP A 350 -27.02 27.64 -6.16
N LEU A 351 -27.18 27.34 -7.46
CA LEU A 351 -26.83 26.07 -8.05
C LEU A 351 -25.32 25.77 -7.96
N ILE A 352 -24.47 26.77 -8.24
CA ILE A 352 -23.01 26.64 -8.12
C ILE A 352 -22.63 26.45 -6.64
N LEU A 353 -23.23 27.24 -5.74
CA LEU A 353 -22.96 27.16 -4.30
C LEU A 353 -23.39 25.82 -3.71
N ILE A 354 -24.55 25.29 -4.13
CA ILE A 354 -25.02 23.94 -3.77
C ILE A 354 -24.07 22.86 -4.31
N GLY A 355 -23.58 23.00 -5.53
CA GLY A 355 -22.61 22.07 -6.12
C GLY A 355 -21.31 21.99 -5.31
N ILE A 356 -20.78 23.14 -4.89
CA ILE A 356 -19.60 23.23 -4.03
C ILE A 356 -19.90 22.61 -2.65
N ALA A 357 -21.04 22.93 -2.05
CA ALA A 357 -21.44 22.40 -0.74
C ALA A 357 -21.60 20.86 -0.76
N ILE A 358 -22.24 20.30 -1.80
CA ILE A 358 -22.38 18.84 -1.97
C ILE A 358 -21.01 18.19 -2.17
N SER A 359 -20.14 18.79 -2.98
CA SER A 359 -18.79 18.26 -3.21
C SER A 359 -17.97 18.25 -1.92
N ALA A 360 -18.04 19.33 -1.13
CA ALA A 360 -17.37 19.42 0.17
C ALA A 360 -17.93 18.40 1.17
N ALA A 361 -19.26 18.27 1.26
CA ALA A 361 -19.92 17.27 2.10
C ALA A 361 -19.53 15.84 1.68
N TYR A 362 -19.41 15.58 0.38
CA TYR A 362 -18.94 14.31 -0.14
C TYR A 362 -17.50 13.99 0.28
N CYS A 363 -16.58 14.95 0.15
CA CYS A 363 -15.19 14.76 0.59
C CYS A 363 -15.09 14.49 2.10
N LEU A 364 -15.87 15.21 2.93
CA LEU A 364 -15.88 14.98 4.37
C LEU A 364 -16.48 13.62 4.76
N THR A 365 -17.57 13.22 4.09
CA THR A 365 -18.15 11.88 4.31
C THR A 365 -17.21 10.78 3.85
N ALA A 366 -16.51 10.96 2.72
CA ALA A 366 -15.49 10.02 2.26
C ALA A 366 -14.33 9.87 3.25
N LEU A 367 -13.87 10.97 3.85
CA LEU A 367 -12.85 10.94 4.92
C LEU A 367 -13.35 10.21 6.18
N ALA A 368 -14.60 10.44 6.58
CA ALA A 368 -15.18 9.74 7.72
C ALA A 368 -15.30 8.23 7.46
N VAL A 369 -15.78 7.85 6.27
CA VAL A 369 -15.99 6.46 5.86
C VAL A 369 -14.67 5.68 5.79
N ILE A 370 -13.63 6.26 5.20
CA ILE A 370 -12.32 5.59 5.09
C ILE A 370 -11.65 5.45 6.45
N SER A 371 -11.79 6.46 7.32
CA SER A 371 -11.23 6.46 8.68
C SER A 371 -11.88 5.39 9.58
N GLN A 372 -13.21 5.24 9.49
CA GLN A 372 -13.96 4.36 10.39
C GLN A 372 -14.09 2.92 9.87
N TRP A 373 -14.24 2.73 8.57
CA TRP A 373 -14.56 1.43 7.98
C TRP A 373 -13.51 0.89 7.01
N HIS A 374 -12.45 1.66 6.71
CA HIS A 374 -11.42 1.28 5.73
C HIS A 374 -12.00 0.95 4.34
N VAL A 375 -13.18 1.50 4.05
CA VAL A 375 -13.82 1.43 2.74
C VAL A 375 -13.58 2.75 2.05
N TRP A 376 -13.13 2.73 0.80
CA TRP A 376 -12.96 3.98 0.04
C TRP A 376 -14.08 4.13 -0.99
N LEU A 377 -14.49 5.39 -1.13
CA LEU A 377 -15.58 5.85 -1.97
C LEU A 377 -15.02 6.39 -3.29
N PRO A 378 -15.63 6.07 -4.45
CA PRO A 378 -15.14 6.53 -5.76
C PRO A 378 -15.19 8.05 -5.84
N GLY A 379 -14.11 8.70 -6.24
CA GLY A 379 -14.04 10.17 -6.26
C GLY A 379 -14.64 10.74 -7.54
N THR A 380 -14.25 10.16 -8.67
CA THR A 380 -14.52 10.69 -10.01
C THR A 380 -16.01 10.69 -10.34
N LEU A 381 -16.69 9.58 -10.15
CA LEU A 381 -18.07 9.42 -10.59
C LEU A 381 -19.05 10.38 -9.88
N PRO A 382 -19.14 10.46 -8.55
CA PRO A 382 -20.07 11.36 -7.87
C PRO A 382 -19.75 12.82 -8.12
N LEU A 383 -18.47 13.21 -8.08
CA LEU A 383 -18.07 14.59 -8.35
C LEU A 383 -18.36 14.97 -9.81
N ALA A 384 -17.99 14.13 -10.77
CA ALA A 384 -18.29 14.38 -12.17
C ALA A 384 -19.80 14.41 -12.44
N ALA A 385 -20.58 13.52 -11.82
CA ALA A 385 -22.03 13.50 -11.97
C ALA A 385 -22.69 14.79 -11.46
N VAL A 386 -22.26 15.32 -10.30
CA VAL A 386 -22.74 16.60 -9.77
C VAL A 386 -22.45 17.75 -10.74
N TRP A 387 -21.19 17.87 -11.20
CA TRP A 387 -20.80 18.93 -12.11
C TRP A 387 -21.43 18.81 -13.50
N LEU A 388 -21.64 17.59 -13.99
CA LEU A 388 -22.35 17.33 -15.24
C LEU A 388 -23.83 17.73 -15.14
N CYS A 389 -24.48 17.44 -14.02
CA CYS A 389 -25.85 17.91 -13.74
C CYS A 389 -25.91 19.45 -13.72
N ILE A 390 -24.92 20.11 -13.13
CA ILE A 390 -24.82 21.58 -13.10
C ILE A 390 -24.63 22.15 -14.52
N CYS A 391 -23.67 21.62 -15.28
CA CYS A 391 -23.40 22.05 -16.64
C CYS A 391 -24.61 21.86 -17.56
N THR A 392 -25.28 20.71 -17.48
CA THR A 392 -26.49 20.45 -18.29
C THR A 392 -27.66 21.35 -17.87
N ALA A 393 -27.82 21.65 -16.57
CA ALA A 393 -28.82 22.63 -16.12
C ALA A 393 -28.54 24.05 -16.64
N LEU A 394 -27.28 24.47 -16.69
CA LEU A 394 -26.88 25.79 -17.20
C LEU A 394 -27.05 25.92 -18.72
N ILE A 395 -26.61 24.92 -19.50
CA ILE A 395 -26.65 24.94 -20.98
C ILE A 395 -28.09 24.89 -21.52
N PHE A 396 -28.98 24.11 -20.89
CA PHE A 396 -30.35 23.97 -21.39
C PHE A 396 -31.30 25.06 -20.87
N ARG A 397 -30.94 25.81 -19.82
CA ARG A 397 -31.74 26.96 -19.34
C ARG A 397 -31.64 28.18 -20.27
N THR A 398 -30.49 28.40 -20.91
CA THR A 398 -30.31 29.51 -21.87
C THR A 398 -31.21 29.37 -23.11
N ARG A 399 -31.61 28.15 -23.45
CA ARG A 399 -32.46 27.87 -24.62
C ARG A 399 -33.93 28.21 -24.39
N ASP A 400 -34.40 28.17 -23.14
CA ASP A 400 -35.78 28.55 -22.77
C ASP A 400 -35.94 30.08 -22.63
N GLU A 401 -34.89 30.80 -22.18
CA GLU A 401 -34.92 32.28 -22.11
C GLU A 401 -34.89 32.95 -23.50
N ALA A 402 -34.31 32.30 -24.51
CA ALA A 402 -34.29 32.81 -25.89
C ALA A 402 -35.63 32.68 -26.65
N GLY A 403 -36.64 32.04 -26.05
CA GLY A 403 -37.94 31.78 -26.69
C GLY A 403 -39.02 32.84 -26.47
N VAL A 404 -38.77 33.87 -25.66
CA VAL A 404 -39.74 34.94 -25.35
C VAL A 404 -39.25 36.29 -25.90
N ALA A 405 -39.02 36.35 -27.21
CA ALA A 405 -39.03 37.63 -27.90
C ALA A 405 -40.51 38.01 -28.13
N THR A 406 -41.05 38.83 -27.22
CA THR A 406 -42.35 39.48 -27.39
C THR A 406 -42.34 40.29 -28.68
N VAL A 407 -43.07 39.81 -29.70
CA VAL A 407 -43.44 40.60 -30.87
C VAL A 407 -44.40 41.69 -30.40
N THR A 408 -43.87 42.88 -30.13
CA THR A 408 -44.68 44.08 -29.93
C THR A 408 -45.28 44.50 -31.26
N ILE A 409 -46.59 44.27 -31.43
CA ILE A 409 -47.38 44.81 -32.53
C ILE A 409 -47.61 46.31 -32.23
N PRO A 410 -47.25 47.25 -33.13
CA PRO A 410 -47.47 48.68 -32.89
C PRO A 410 -48.96 49.03 -33.03
N PRO A 411 -49.47 50.03 -32.27
CA PRO A 411 -50.88 50.41 -32.31
C PRO A 411 -51.25 51.15 -33.61
N PRO A 412 -52.52 51.06 -34.06
CA PRO A 412 -52.98 51.73 -35.28
C PRO A 412 -53.02 53.25 -35.09
N ILE A 413 -52.47 53.96 -36.06
CA ILE A 413 -52.55 55.42 -36.19
C ILE A 413 -53.95 55.75 -36.74
N HIS A 414 -54.70 56.59 -36.02
CA HIS A 414 -55.93 57.21 -36.51
C HIS A 414 -55.65 58.54 -37.19
#